data_AF-A0A7R8VE79-F1
#
_entry.id   AF-A0A7R8VE79-F1
#
_cell.length_a   1.000
_cell.length_b   1.000
_cell.length_c   1.000
_cell.angle_alpha   90.00
_cell.angle_beta   90.00
_cell.angle_gamma   90.00
#
_symmetry.space_group_name_H-M   'P 1'
#
loop_
_entity.id
_entity.type
_entity.pdbx_description
1 polymer ?
#
loop_
_entity_poly.entity_id
_entity_poly.type
_entity_poly.pdbx_seq_one_letter_code
_entity_poly.pdbx_strand_id
1 'polypeptide(L)'
;MELLNRIGFLLRWSIGGCSPSLDVLGALETWTQVASGGSSGREYQAIKIPGVNQQAQVESYCKGVTVGLNEDTLGGVLKSGIAQYLALEITRGNSRDNRAVARYLPWLYNTPSALQQGPREFVDCVGHIRLLSWLLLGSLTHTALHGAATSNIHSTSHCHCLPIPQEASCHITDHVQVIMAGFAEQSKTSVLHMSSLFHAFLLCQLWTVYLEQSASNNLPSSEAHTITMGILLDFWGKVTPCILQLVAHSKVLAEMVNLHFLSLLEALLECNSTVLSKLLPLWSPVLFAHHIQLPGHLQVRLQGCRNFPPFTSPSTPPVNQQHQSVSNIVLLRWLQRLQFKMGQIELQSSAATQFFIV
;
A
#
# COMPACT_ATOMS: atom_id res chain seq x y z
N MET A 1 3.61 -20.98 -8.89
CA MET A 1 3.96 -20.16 -10.08
C MET A 1 2.70 -19.65 -10.77
N GLU A 2 1.78 -20.53 -11.17
CA GLU A 2 0.56 -20.14 -11.89
C GLU A 2 -0.45 -19.34 -11.03
N LEU A 3 -0.64 -19.73 -9.76
CA LEU A 3 -1.54 -19.05 -8.83
C LEU A 3 -1.11 -17.60 -8.55
N LEU A 4 0.18 -17.35 -8.33
CA LEU A 4 0.71 -16.01 -8.00
C LEU A 4 0.82 -15.10 -9.22
N ASN A 5 1.05 -15.65 -10.42
CA ASN A 5 0.91 -14.89 -11.67
C ASN A 5 -0.55 -14.51 -11.94
N ARG A 6 -1.49 -15.43 -11.66
CA ARG A 6 -2.95 -15.16 -11.74
C ARG A 6 -3.40 -14.15 -10.67
N ILE A 7 -2.80 -14.14 -9.49
CA ILE A 7 -3.14 -13.19 -8.42
C ILE A 7 -2.44 -11.84 -8.62
N GLY A 8 -1.20 -11.81 -9.10
CA GLY A 8 -0.55 -10.59 -9.58
C GLY A 8 -1.34 -9.97 -10.73
N PHE A 9 -1.96 -10.80 -11.57
CA PHE A 9 -2.96 -10.37 -12.56
C PHE A 9 -4.24 -9.83 -11.92
N LEU A 10 -4.76 -10.41 -10.83
CA LEU A 10 -5.91 -9.85 -10.08
C LEU A 10 -5.60 -8.50 -9.40
N LEU A 11 -4.37 -8.29 -8.92
CA LEU A 11 -3.93 -6.98 -8.43
C LEU A 11 -3.67 -5.99 -9.58
N ARG A 12 -3.20 -6.48 -10.74
CA ARG A 12 -2.99 -5.71 -11.98
C ARG A 12 -4.29 -5.52 -12.80
N TRP A 13 -5.39 -6.17 -12.43
CA TRP A 13 -6.68 -6.18 -13.13
C TRP A 13 -7.26 -4.76 -13.35
N SER A 14 -6.77 -3.77 -12.61
CA SER A 14 -7.11 -2.36 -12.77
C SER A 14 -6.23 -1.62 -13.80
N ILE A 15 -5.67 -2.31 -14.79
CA ILE A 15 -4.96 -1.71 -15.94
C ILE A 15 -5.68 -1.99 -17.28
N GLY A 16 -6.77 -2.75 -17.33
CA GLY A 16 -7.49 -2.91 -18.60
C GLY A 16 -8.88 -3.52 -18.49
N GLY A 17 -9.89 -2.69 -18.74
CA GLY A 17 -10.94 -2.95 -19.74
C GLY A 17 -11.89 -4.15 -19.59
N CYS A 18 -11.66 -5.15 -18.75
CA CYS A 18 -12.50 -6.35 -18.73
C CYS A 18 -13.61 -6.24 -17.66
N SER A 19 -14.84 -6.10 -18.15
CA SER A 19 -16.11 -6.26 -17.40
C SER A 19 -16.18 -7.63 -16.69
N PRO A 20 -16.91 -7.79 -15.57
CA PRO A 20 -16.99 -9.06 -14.86
C PRO A 20 -17.89 -10.03 -15.62
N SER A 21 -17.32 -10.86 -16.50
CA SER A 21 -18.02 -12.02 -17.04
C SER A 21 -17.51 -13.28 -16.36
N LEU A 22 -18.31 -13.87 -15.46
CA LEU A 22 -18.27 -15.25 -14.95
C LEU A 22 -16.95 -15.86 -14.38
N ASP A 23 -15.79 -15.29 -14.64
CA ASP A 23 -14.47 -15.87 -14.35
C ASP A 23 -14.00 -15.60 -12.92
N VAL A 24 -14.52 -14.58 -12.24
CA VAL A 24 -14.20 -14.31 -10.82
C VAL A 24 -14.85 -15.37 -9.93
N LEU A 25 -16.07 -15.81 -10.25
CA LEU A 25 -16.73 -16.94 -9.57
C LEU A 25 -16.06 -18.26 -9.96
N GLY A 26 -15.70 -18.46 -11.23
CA GLY A 26 -14.93 -19.64 -11.66
C GLY A 26 -13.58 -19.75 -10.95
N ALA A 27 -12.85 -18.64 -10.78
CA ALA A 27 -11.60 -18.60 -10.02
C ALA A 27 -11.80 -18.87 -8.52
N LEU A 28 -12.90 -18.38 -7.93
CA LEU A 28 -13.28 -18.66 -6.52
C LEU A 28 -13.70 -20.13 -6.31
N GLU A 29 -14.46 -20.71 -7.24
CA GLU A 29 -14.91 -22.11 -7.22
C GLU A 29 -13.71 -23.06 -7.36
N THR A 30 -12.77 -22.73 -8.24
CA THR A 30 -11.51 -23.46 -8.38
C THR A 30 -10.67 -23.37 -7.10
N TRP A 31 -10.67 -22.21 -6.43
CA TRP A 31 -10.04 -22.02 -5.12
C TRP A 31 -10.67 -22.90 -4.02
N THR A 32 -12.00 -23.03 -3.97
CA THR A 32 -12.68 -23.93 -3.00
C THR A 32 -12.40 -25.42 -3.25
N GLN A 33 -12.20 -25.83 -4.50
CA GLN A 33 -11.83 -27.20 -4.84
C GLN A 33 -10.36 -27.53 -4.53
N VAL A 34 -9.43 -26.58 -4.74
CA VAL A 34 -8.02 -26.76 -4.38
C VAL A 34 -7.82 -26.77 -2.86
N ALA A 35 -8.60 -25.98 -2.11
CA ALA A 35 -8.57 -25.96 -0.64
C ALA A 35 -9.15 -27.25 0.01
N SER A 36 -9.96 -28.02 -0.71
CA SER A 36 -10.56 -29.28 -0.23
C SER A 36 -9.81 -30.54 -0.69
N GLY A 37 -8.79 -30.40 -1.54
CA GLY A 37 -7.94 -31.49 -2.04
C GLY A 37 -6.88 -31.94 -1.03
N GLY A 38 -7.30 -32.46 0.12
CA GLY A 38 -6.40 -32.89 1.20
C GLY A 38 -7.02 -33.93 2.12
N SER A 39 -7.41 -35.08 1.56
CA SER A 39 -7.56 -36.40 2.21
C SER A 39 -8.42 -36.54 3.49
N SER A 40 -9.59 -37.17 3.31
CA SER A 40 -10.10 -38.35 4.05
C SER A 40 -11.52 -38.21 4.62
N GLY A 41 -12.44 -38.92 3.95
CA GLY A 41 -13.54 -39.70 4.54
C GLY A 41 -14.46 -39.04 5.56
N ARG A 42 -15.65 -38.63 5.11
CA ARG A 42 -16.95 -38.97 5.70
C ARG A 42 -18.07 -38.63 4.72
N GLU A 43 -18.74 -39.66 4.23
CA GLU A 43 -20.02 -39.54 3.52
C GLU A 43 -21.03 -38.81 4.40
N TYR A 44 -21.65 -37.76 3.88
CA TYR A 44 -22.95 -37.32 4.33
C TYR A 44 -23.90 -37.39 3.14
N GLN A 45 -24.92 -38.23 3.28
CA GLN A 45 -25.96 -38.50 2.29
C GLN A 45 -26.63 -37.21 1.82
N ALA A 46 -26.64 -37.02 0.49
CA ALA A 46 -27.46 -36.02 -0.17
C ALA A 46 -28.94 -36.42 -0.09
N ILE A 47 -29.76 -35.61 0.58
CA ILE A 47 -31.22 -35.69 0.50
C ILE A 47 -31.64 -35.08 -0.84
N LYS A 48 -32.26 -35.91 -1.68
CA LYS A 48 -32.81 -35.55 -3.00
C LYS A 48 -34.20 -34.96 -2.81
N ILE A 49 -34.43 -33.71 -3.25
CA ILE A 49 -35.79 -33.16 -3.45
C ILE A 49 -35.87 -32.61 -4.88
N PRO A 50 -36.83 -33.06 -5.71
CA PRO A 50 -36.99 -32.61 -7.09
C PRO A 50 -37.95 -31.42 -7.20
N GLY A 51 -37.69 -30.47 -8.10
CA GLY A 51 -38.69 -29.47 -8.51
C GLY A 51 -38.10 -28.13 -8.95
N VAL A 52 -38.39 -27.79 -10.20
CA VAL A 52 -37.96 -26.60 -10.96
C VAL A 52 -38.71 -25.33 -10.53
N ASN A 53 -38.02 -24.18 -10.38
CA ASN A 53 -38.28 -22.94 -11.15
C ASN A 53 -37.37 -21.77 -10.74
N GLN A 54 -37.06 -20.94 -11.74
CA GLN A 54 -36.18 -19.78 -11.74
C GLN A 54 -36.74 -18.56 -10.97
N GLN A 55 -35.79 -17.75 -10.51
CA GLN A 55 -35.89 -16.33 -10.11
C GLN A 55 -36.57 -15.99 -8.77
N ALA A 56 -35.88 -15.08 -8.08
CA ALA A 56 -36.23 -14.34 -6.87
C ALA A 56 -35.84 -14.96 -5.51
N GLN A 57 -35.11 -14.12 -4.76
CA GLN A 57 -34.99 -14.09 -3.30
C GLN A 57 -34.00 -15.07 -2.65
N VAL A 58 -32.72 -14.68 -2.63
CA VAL A 58 -31.82 -15.06 -1.53
C VAL A 58 -31.71 -13.86 -0.59
N GLU A 59 -32.78 -13.62 0.16
CA GLU A 59 -32.68 -12.90 1.42
C GLU A 59 -32.26 -13.89 2.51
N SER A 60 -31.19 -13.50 3.21
CA SER A 60 -30.99 -13.73 4.64
C SER A 60 -30.93 -15.18 5.13
N TYR A 61 -29.70 -15.73 5.19
CA TYR A 61 -29.34 -16.62 6.30
C TYR A 61 -27.84 -16.54 6.65
N CYS A 62 -27.39 -15.37 7.13
CA CYS A 62 -26.18 -15.22 7.95
C CYS A 62 -26.41 -14.09 8.97
N LYS A 63 -27.02 -14.41 10.11
CA LYS A 63 -27.07 -13.51 11.27
C LYS A 63 -25.70 -13.54 11.96
N GLY A 64 -24.91 -12.49 11.74
CA GLY A 64 -23.67 -12.20 12.45
C GLY A 64 -22.58 -11.71 11.49
N VAL A 65 -22.35 -10.40 11.45
CA VAL A 65 -21.41 -9.65 10.56
C VAL A 65 -21.99 -9.31 9.18
N THR A 66 -23.04 -8.50 9.15
CA THR A 66 -23.45 -7.75 7.94
C THR A 66 -22.76 -6.38 7.92
N VAL A 67 -21.53 -6.31 7.41
CA VAL A 67 -21.04 -5.08 6.79
C VAL A 67 -21.46 -5.18 5.34
N GLY A 68 -22.45 -4.39 4.93
CA GLY A 68 -22.92 -4.35 3.54
C GLY A 68 -21.75 -4.01 2.62
N LEU A 69 -21.33 -4.96 1.80
CA LEU A 69 -20.32 -4.73 0.77
C LEU A 69 -21.01 -4.01 -0.38
N ASN A 70 -20.88 -2.68 -0.45
CA ASN A 70 -21.24 -1.92 -1.64
C ASN A 70 -20.35 -2.36 -2.81
N GLU A 71 -20.87 -2.36 -4.04
CA GLU A 71 -20.12 -2.74 -5.24
C GLU A 71 -18.83 -1.90 -5.38
N ASP A 72 -18.91 -0.61 -5.02
CA ASP A 72 -17.78 0.33 -5.02
C ASP A 72 -16.67 -0.01 -3.99
N THR A 73 -16.96 -0.83 -2.97
CA THR A 73 -16.01 -1.17 -1.91
C THR A 73 -15.51 -2.61 -1.98
N LEU A 74 -16.29 -3.50 -2.59
CA LEU A 74 -15.98 -4.93 -2.71
C LEU A 74 -14.61 -5.17 -3.35
N GLY A 75 -14.33 -4.50 -4.47
CA GLY A 75 -13.05 -4.67 -5.19
C GLY A 75 -11.83 -4.28 -4.34
N GLY A 76 -11.93 -3.21 -3.55
CA GLY A 76 -10.86 -2.77 -2.65
C GLY A 76 -10.66 -3.72 -1.46
N VAL A 77 -11.75 -4.24 -0.89
CA VAL A 77 -11.70 -5.23 0.20
C VAL A 77 -11.05 -6.53 -0.28
N LEU A 78 -11.46 -7.03 -1.45
CA LEU A 78 -10.90 -8.24 -2.04
C LEU A 78 -9.40 -8.10 -2.33
N LYS A 79 -8.99 -6.99 -2.98
CA LYS A 79 -7.57 -6.71 -3.25
C LYS A 79 -6.75 -6.64 -1.96
N SER A 80 -7.28 -6.02 -0.91
CA SER A 80 -6.61 -5.95 0.40
C SER A 80 -6.40 -7.33 1.01
N GLY A 81 -7.44 -8.18 1.03
CA GLY A 81 -7.34 -9.55 1.55
C GLY A 81 -6.36 -10.41 0.75
N ILE A 82 -6.41 -10.32 -0.58
CA ILE A 82 -5.45 -10.97 -1.48
C ILE A 82 -4.02 -10.49 -1.20
N ALA A 83 -3.81 -9.17 -1.09
CA ALA A 83 -2.49 -8.62 -0.87
C ALA A 83 -1.91 -9.00 0.50
N GLN A 84 -2.75 -9.09 1.53
CA GLN A 84 -2.37 -9.62 2.84
C GLN A 84 -1.94 -11.09 2.75
N TYR A 85 -2.70 -11.92 2.04
CA TYR A 85 -2.31 -13.32 1.80
C TYR A 85 -0.98 -13.43 1.03
N LEU A 86 -0.82 -12.65 -0.05
CA LEU A 86 0.42 -12.61 -0.81
C LEU A 86 1.61 -12.19 0.04
N ALA A 87 1.43 -11.18 0.89
CA ALA A 87 2.48 -10.70 1.77
C ALA A 87 2.97 -11.83 2.69
N LEU A 88 2.04 -12.60 3.28
CA LEU A 88 2.37 -13.77 4.09
C LEU A 88 3.07 -14.87 3.28
N GLU A 89 2.60 -15.16 2.08
CA GLU A 89 3.20 -16.20 1.23
C GLU A 89 4.63 -15.83 0.81
N ILE A 90 4.87 -14.57 0.45
CA ILE A 90 6.21 -14.06 0.12
C ILE A 90 7.10 -14.10 1.38
N THR A 91 6.59 -13.65 2.53
CA THR A 91 7.34 -13.72 3.80
C THR A 91 7.73 -15.15 4.15
N ARG A 92 6.82 -16.13 4.01
CA ARG A 92 7.11 -17.56 4.25
C ARG A 92 8.18 -18.11 3.30
N GLY A 93 8.18 -17.63 2.05
CA GLY A 93 9.16 -18.01 1.04
C GLY A 93 10.50 -17.26 1.12
N ASN A 94 10.58 -16.15 1.85
CA ASN A 94 11.80 -15.40 2.09
C ASN A 94 12.64 -16.12 3.16
N SER A 95 13.46 -17.08 2.73
CA SER A 95 14.65 -17.47 3.50
C SER A 95 15.69 -16.34 3.48
N ARG A 96 16.85 -16.54 4.11
CA ARG A 96 17.98 -15.57 4.20
C ARG A 96 18.37 -14.85 2.89
N ASP A 97 18.05 -15.42 1.73
CA ASP A 97 18.45 -14.92 0.41
C ASP A 97 17.36 -14.12 -0.34
N ASN A 98 16.20 -13.82 0.27
CA ASN A 98 15.09 -13.07 -0.38
C ASN A 98 14.59 -13.68 -1.72
N ARG A 99 14.77 -15.00 -1.91
CA ARG A 99 14.50 -15.70 -3.19
C ARG A 99 13.04 -15.58 -3.66
N ALA A 100 12.09 -15.48 -2.74
CA ALA A 100 10.68 -15.36 -3.10
C ALA A 100 10.39 -14.02 -3.77
N VAL A 101 10.91 -12.91 -3.25
CA VAL A 101 10.75 -11.59 -3.88
C VAL A 101 11.38 -11.56 -5.27
N ALA A 102 12.62 -12.02 -5.40
CA ALA A 102 13.28 -12.07 -6.70
C ALA A 102 12.51 -12.92 -7.74
N ARG A 103 11.81 -13.97 -7.28
CA ARG A 103 10.98 -14.83 -8.12
C ARG A 103 9.64 -14.18 -8.51
N TYR A 104 8.95 -13.58 -7.56
CA TYR A 104 7.58 -13.08 -7.76
C TYR A 104 7.53 -11.64 -8.26
N LEU A 105 8.54 -10.84 -7.93
CA LEU A 105 8.71 -9.45 -8.32
C LEU A 105 10.07 -9.24 -9.00
N PRO A 106 10.38 -9.95 -10.11
CA PRO A 106 11.68 -9.83 -10.77
C PRO A 106 11.94 -8.42 -11.30
N TRP A 107 10.88 -7.69 -11.63
CA TRP A 107 10.94 -6.29 -12.04
C TRP A 107 11.46 -5.37 -10.95
N LEU A 108 11.36 -5.75 -9.66
CA LEU A 108 11.79 -4.91 -8.55
C LEU A 108 13.31 -4.71 -8.54
N TYR A 109 14.09 -5.69 -9.00
CA TYR A 109 15.55 -5.61 -9.05
C TYR A 109 16.10 -5.21 -10.42
N ASN A 110 15.22 -5.06 -11.41
CA ASN A 110 15.58 -4.58 -12.74
C ASN A 110 15.38 -3.06 -12.75
N THR A 111 16.47 -2.32 -12.52
CA THR A 111 16.43 -0.85 -12.47
C THR A 111 15.89 -0.27 -13.79
N PRO A 112 14.89 0.61 -13.74
CA PRO A 112 14.46 1.42 -14.88
C PRO A 112 15.65 2.17 -15.50
N SER A 113 15.87 2.04 -16.80
CA SER A 113 17.08 2.57 -17.44
C SER A 113 16.92 4.06 -17.70
N ALA A 114 17.80 4.89 -17.13
CA ALA A 114 17.79 6.34 -17.33
C ALA A 114 17.89 6.77 -18.81
N LEU A 115 18.41 5.91 -19.69
CA LEU A 115 18.53 6.16 -21.14
C LEU A 115 17.26 5.81 -21.93
N GLN A 116 16.29 5.12 -21.32
CA GLN A 116 15.07 4.62 -21.99
C GLN A 116 13.78 5.13 -21.35
N GLN A 117 13.85 6.22 -20.59
CA GLN A 117 12.69 6.89 -19.98
C GLN A 117 11.71 7.35 -21.05
N GLY A 118 10.66 6.56 -21.23
CA GLY A 118 9.61 6.80 -22.21
C GLY A 118 8.21 6.45 -21.67
N PRO A 119 7.14 6.73 -22.44
CA PRO A 119 5.76 6.53 -22.00
C PRO A 119 5.47 5.10 -21.50
N ARG A 120 6.11 4.09 -22.12
CA ARG A 120 5.95 2.68 -21.70
C ARG A 120 6.53 2.42 -20.32
N GLU A 121 7.77 2.85 -20.07
CA GLU A 121 8.44 2.63 -18.78
C GLU A 121 7.73 3.39 -17.66
N PHE A 122 7.20 4.58 -17.96
CA PHE A 122 6.33 5.32 -17.04
C PHE A 122 5.11 4.49 -16.62
N VAL A 123 4.36 3.94 -17.58
CA VAL A 123 3.17 3.11 -17.30
C VAL A 123 3.53 1.85 -16.53
N ASP A 124 4.63 1.18 -16.89
CA ASP A 124 5.13 0.00 -16.20
C ASP A 124 5.47 0.33 -14.74
N CYS A 125 6.17 1.45 -14.49
CA CYS A 125 6.47 1.92 -13.15
C CYS A 125 5.19 2.24 -12.35
N VAL A 126 4.19 2.89 -12.96
CA VAL A 126 2.89 3.12 -12.30
C VAL A 126 2.24 1.79 -11.88
N GLY A 127 2.26 0.79 -12.76
CA GLY A 127 1.75 -0.56 -12.43
C GLY A 127 2.52 -1.21 -11.28
N HIS A 128 3.84 -1.08 -11.27
CA HIS A 128 4.71 -1.63 -10.22
C HIS A 128 4.47 -0.99 -8.86
N ILE A 129 4.40 0.35 -8.78
CA ILE A 129 4.20 1.04 -7.51
C ILE A 129 2.79 0.81 -6.93
N ARG A 130 1.79 0.60 -7.80
CA ARG A 130 0.43 0.23 -7.38
C ARG A 130 0.40 -1.16 -6.76
N LEU A 131 1.06 -2.13 -7.41
CA LEU A 131 1.20 -3.49 -6.90
C LEU A 131 1.92 -3.50 -5.54
N LEU A 132 3.03 -2.76 -5.41
CA LEU A 132 3.73 -2.62 -4.13
C LEU A 132 2.86 -1.99 -3.07
N SER A 133 2.10 -0.94 -3.41
CA SER A 133 1.23 -0.26 -2.44
C SER A 133 0.21 -1.24 -1.84
N TRP A 134 -0.44 -2.07 -2.65
CA TRP A 134 -1.35 -3.11 -2.14
C TRP A 134 -0.63 -4.14 -1.27
N LEU A 135 0.54 -4.61 -1.70
CA LEU A 135 1.32 -5.60 -0.95
C LEU A 135 1.77 -5.06 0.43
N LEU A 136 2.28 -3.83 0.48
CA LEU A 136 2.68 -3.17 1.72
C LEU A 136 1.48 -2.89 2.63
N LEU A 137 0.34 -2.46 2.06
CA LEU A 137 -0.91 -2.31 2.80
C LEU A 137 -1.33 -3.63 3.46
N GLY A 138 -1.29 -4.74 2.73
CA GLY A 138 -1.64 -6.07 3.24
C GLY A 138 -0.69 -6.52 4.36
N SER A 139 0.61 -6.35 4.17
CA SER A 139 1.64 -6.62 5.19
C SER A 139 1.43 -5.80 6.46
N LEU A 140 1.26 -4.48 6.32
CA LEU A 140 1.02 -3.57 7.45
C LEU A 140 -0.29 -3.90 8.17
N THR A 141 -1.34 -4.28 7.43
CA THR A 141 -2.63 -4.70 8.00
C THR A 141 -2.48 -5.97 8.82
N HIS A 142 -1.71 -6.95 8.32
CA HIS A 142 -1.41 -8.15 9.09
C HIS A 142 -0.65 -7.82 10.38
N THR A 143 0.39 -6.99 10.28
CA THR A 143 1.20 -6.54 11.41
C THR A 143 0.37 -5.79 12.44
N ALA A 144 -0.52 -4.87 12.03
CA ALA A 144 -1.39 -4.13 12.94
C ALA A 144 -2.40 -5.02 13.68
N LEU A 145 -2.90 -6.08 13.02
CA LEU A 145 -3.87 -7.01 13.61
C LEU A 145 -3.21 -8.05 14.55
N HIS A 146 -2.01 -8.53 14.21
CA HIS A 146 -1.40 -9.69 14.88
C HIS A 146 -0.11 -9.36 15.65
N GLY A 147 0.45 -8.15 15.50
CA GLY A 147 1.73 -7.75 16.08
C GLY A 147 1.75 -7.65 17.62
N ALA A 148 0.59 -7.55 18.26
CA ALA A 148 0.48 -7.44 19.73
C ALA A 148 0.18 -8.78 20.44
N ALA A 149 -0.27 -9.82 19.73
CA ALA A 149 -0.88 -11.01 20.34
C ALA A 149 0.10 -12.11 20.76
N THR A 150 1.40 -12.00 20.46
CA THR A 150 2.35 -13.12 20.56
C THR A 150 3.36 -13.03 21.70
N SER A 151 3.16 -12.16 22.70
CA SER A 151 4.12 -12.01 23.82
C SER A 151 3.96 -13.04 24.95
N ASN A 152 2.94 -13.91 24.94
CA ASN A 152 2.60 -14.71 26.13
C ASN A 152 2.39 -16.23 25.96
N ILE A 153 2.68 -16.86 24.81
CA ILE A 153 2.54 -18.33 24.70
C ILE A 153 3.70 -18.91 23.87
N HIS A 154 4.32 -19.97 24.41
CA HIS A 154 5.32 -20.83 23.78
C HIS A 154 4.85 -21.40 22.42
N SER A 155 4.91 -20.59 21.36
CA SER A 155 4.68 -21.01 19.98
C SER A 155 5.77 -20.43 19.08
N THR A 156 6.55 -21.32 18.48
CA THR A 156 7.82 -21.08 17.79
C THR A 156 7.69 -20.51 16.37
N SER A 157 6.88 -19.48 16.15
CA SER A 157 6.86 -18.82 14.84
C SER A 157 6.42 -17.36 14.95
N HIS A 158 7.38 -16.52 15.29
CA HIS A 158 7.36 -15.06 15.16
C HIS A 158 7.25 -14.68 13.67
N CYS A 159 6.07 -14.77 13.07
CA CYS A 159 5.90 -14.44 11.65
C CYS A 159 5.67 -12.93 11.50
N HIS A 160 6.76 -12.16 11.48
CA HIS A 160 6.75 -10.77 11.05
C HIS A 160 6.51 -10.73 9.54
N CYS A 161 5.39 -10.16 9.10
CA CYS A 161 5.02 -10.11 7.68
C CYS A 161 5.83 -9.02 6.97
N LEU A 162 7.06 -9.34 6.58
CA LEU A 162 7.98 -8.46 5.84
C LEU A 162 8.24 -9.03 4.44
N PRO A 163 7.28 -8.88 3.50
CA PRO A 163 7.41 -9.47 2.16
C PRO A 163 8.52 -8.81 1.34
N ILE A 164 8.76 -7.50 1.52
CA ILE A 164 9.75 -6.76 0.75
C ILE A 164 10.99 -6.45 1.61
N PRO A 165 12.20 -6.88 1.22
CA PRO A 165 13.42 -6.58 1.95
C PRO A 165 13.75 -5.08 1.88
N GLN A 166 14.31 -4.53 2.95
CA GLN A 166 14.72 -3.13 3.02
C GLN A 166 15.82 -2.81 1.99
N GLU A 167 16.60 -3.80 1.57
CA GLU A 167 17.64 -3.68 0.54
C GLU A 167 17.04 -3.31 -0.83
N ALA A 168 15.75 -3.53 -1.05
CA ALA A 168 15.05 -3.10 -2.26
C ALA A 168 14.76 -1.58 -2.29
N SER A 169 15.06 -0.82 -1.22
CA SER A 169 14.73 0.60 -1.09
C SER A 169 15.24 1.44 -2.28
N CYS A 170 16.47 1.20 -2.73
CA CYS A 170 17.03 1.93 -3.86
C CYS A 170 16.24 1.70 -5.15
N HIS A 171 15.84 0.46 -5.45
CA HIS A 171 15.07 0.16 -6.64
C HIS A 171 13.63 0.68 -6.55
N ILE A 172 13.03 0.69 -5.36
CA ILE A 172 11.73 1.33 -5.13
C ILE A 172 11.84 2.83 -5.42
N THR A 173 12.92 3.47 -4.96
CA THR A 173 13.20 4.87 -5.31
C THR A 173 13.28 5.07 -6.81
N ASP A 174 14.01 4.23 -7.56
CA ASP A 174 14.15 4.36 -9.01
C ASP A 174 12.78 4.40 -9.72
N HIS A 175 11.84 3.54 -9.32
CA HIS A 175 10.47 3.54 -9.85
C HIS A 175 9.69 4.83 -9.55
N VAL A 176 9.82 5.35 -8.32
CA VAL A 176 9.21 6.64 -7.94
C VAL A 176 9.82 7.77 -8.75
N GLN A 177 11.14 7.76 -8.96
CA GLN A 177 11.84 8.80 -9.71
C GLN A 177 11.42 8.84 -11.19
N VAL A 178 11.24 7.70 -11.85
CA VAL A 178 10.71 7.65 -13.23
C VAL A 178 9.33 8.33 -13.32
N ILE A 179 8.45 8.04 -12.36
CA ILE A 179 7.10 8.63 -12.35
C ILE A 179 7.19 10.13 -12.08
N MET A 180 7.98 10.57 -11.08
CA MET A 180 8.12 11.99 -10.78
C MET A 180 8.76 12.77 -11.94
N ALA A 181 9.79 12.23 -12.59
CA ALA A 181 10.43 12.87 -13.74
C ALA A 181 9.49 12.97 -14.95
N GLY A 182 8.73 11.90 -15.25
CA GLY A 182 7.82 11.88 -16.39
C GLY A 182 6.47 12.57 -16.16
N PHE A 183 6.09 12.90 -14.92
CA PHE A 183 4.72 13.33 -14.60
C PHE A 183 4.26 14.57 -15.37
N ALA A 184 5.13 15.58 -15.49
CA ALA A 184 4.79 16.85 -16.14
C ALA A 184 4.36 16.65 -17.61
N GLU A 185 4.98 15.70 -18.30
CA GLU A 185 4.71 15.38 -19.70
C GLU A 185 3.56 14.38 -19.86
N GLN A 186 3.53 13.35 -19.01
CA GLN A 186 2.67 12.19 -19.21
C GLN A 186 1.28 12.32 -18.55
N SER A 187 1.10 13.20 -17.57
CA SER A 187 -0.13 13.31 -16.75
C SER A 187 -1.41 13.60 -17.54
N LYS A 188 -1.32 14.14 -18.75
CA LYS A 188 -2.47 14.51 -19.59
C LYS A 188 -2.95 13.39 -20.51
N THR A 189 -2.23 12.26 -20.56
CA THR A 189 -2.49 11.18 -21.53
C THR A 189 -3.72 10.35 -21.17
N SER A 190 -4.00 10.14 -19.89
CA SER A 190 -5.20 9.43 -19.40
C SER A 190 -5.39 9.64 -17.91
N VAL A 191 -6.55 9.22 -17.37
CA VAL A 191 -6.85 9.27 -15.93
C VAL A 191 -5.85 8.43 -15.12
N LEU A 192 -5.39 7.28 -15.65
CA LEU A 192 -4.33 6.49 -15.04
C LEU A 192 -3.06 7.35 -14.84
N HIS A 193 -2.64 8.07 -15.88
CA HIS A 193 -1.45 8.91 -15.83
C HIS A 193 -1.65 10.12 -14.90
N MET A 194 -2.83 10.72 -14.90
CA MET A 194 -3.18 11.80 -13.97
C MET A 194 -3.09 11.34 -12.51
N SER A 195 -3.50 10.10 -12.22
CA SER A 195 -3.44 9.50 -10.88
C SER A 195 -2.05 9.00 -10.47
N SER A 196 -1.06 9.02 -11.35
CA SER A 196 0.27 8.44 -11.08
C SER A 196 1.00 9.12 -9.92
N LEU A 197 0.88 10.46 -9.81
CA LEU A 197 1.48 11.22 -8.70
C LEU A 197 0.85 10.84 -7.36
N PHE A 198 -0.47 10.60 -7.32
CA PHE A 198 -1.13 10.05 -6.14
C PHE A 198 -0.50 8.73 -5.72
N HIS A 199 -0.32 7.80 -6.66
CA HIS A 199 0.28 6.50 -6.36
C HIS A 199 1.74 6.62 -5.91
N ALA A 200 2.52 7.55 -6.47
CA ALA A 200 3.91 7.77 -6.05
C ALA A 200 3.98 8.25 -4.58
N PHE A 201 3.19 9.27 -4.22
CA PHE A 201 3.13 9.74 -2.82
C PHE A 201 2.55 8.69 -1.87
N LEU A 202 1.56 7.93 -2.30
CA LEU A 202 0.99 6.81 -1.55
C LEU A 202 2.04 5.75 -1.23
N LEU A 203 2.84 5.34 -2.22
CA LEU A 203 3.89 4.36 -2.00
C LEU A 203 4.96 4.91 -1.04
N CYS A 204 5.34 6.18 -1.16
CA CYS A 204 6.27 6.81 -0.21
C CYS A 204 5.74 6.78 1.24
N GLN A 205 4.44 7.01 1.45
CA GLN A 205 3.80 6.88 2.78
C GLN A 205 3.90 5.43 3.29
N LEU A 206 3.44 4.47 2.49
CA LEU A 206 3.43 3.06 2.85
C LEU A 206 4.84 2.52 3.12
N TRP A 207 5.81 2.86 2.28
CA TRP A 207 7.21 2.45 2.45
C TRP A 207 7.83 3.02 3.73
N THR A 208 7.55 4.29 4.02
CA THR A 208 8.02 4.93 5.26
C THR A 208 7.46 4.21 6.49
N VAL A 209 6.13 4.03 6.55
CA VAL A 209 5.48 3.34 7.67
C VAL A 209 5.93 1.88 7.76
N TYR A 210 6.07 1.18 6.64
CA TYR A 210 6.56 -0.20 6.58
C TYR A 210 7.96 -0.37 7.19
N LEU A 211 8.91 0.48 6.81
CA LEU A 211 10.26 0.44 7.37
C LEU A 211 10.30 0.90 8.84
N GLU A 212 9.48 1.87 9.24
CA GLU A 212 9.36 2.26 10.65
C GLU A 212 8.76 1.14 11.51
N GLN A 213 7.74 0.43 11.03
CA GLN A 213 7.22 -0.76 11.71
C GLN A 213 8.28 -1.87 11.81
N SER A 214 9.04 -2.11 10.73
CA SER A 214 10.17 -3.05 10.75
C SER A 214 11.24 -2.67 11.79
N ALA A 215 11.66 -1.41 11.80
CA ALA A 215 12.63 -0.87 12.74
C ALA A 215 12.14 -0.89 14.20
N SER A 216 10.83 -0.72 14.43
CA SER A 216 10.23 -0.76 15.77
C SER A 216 10.27 -2.15 16.41
N ASN A 217 10.49 -3.21 15.62
CA ASN A 217 10.73 -4.56 16.14
C ASN A 217 12.13 -4.71 16.76
N ASN A 218 13.02 -3.74 16.52
CA ASN A 218 14.36 -3.70 17.06
C ASN A 218 14.48 -2.61 18.12
N LEU A 219 15.39 -2.79 19.09
CA LEU A 219 15.71 -1.75 20.07
C LEU A 219 16.22 -0.48 19.33
N PRO A 220 15.80 0.75 19.71
CA PRO A 220 16.26 1.97 19.05
C PRO A 220 17.77 2.16 19.04
N SER A 221 18.48 1.61 20.03
CA SER A 221 19.95 1.63 20.13
C SER A 221 20.65 0.54 19.33
N SER A 222 19.91 -0.38 18.70
CA SER A 222 20.49 -1.48 17.93
C SER A 222 21.02 -1.02 16.56
N GLU A 223 22.03 -1.74 16.07
CA GLU A 223 22.56 -1.55 14.73
C GLU A 223 21.48 -1.78 13.65
N ALA A 224 20.66 -2.82 13.80
CA ALA A 224 19.58 -3.13 12.85
C ALA A 224 18.55 -2.00 12.73
N HIS A 225 18.16 -1.39 13.85
CA HIS A 225 17.29 -0.22 13.86
C HIS A 225 17.95 0.96 13.12
N THR A 226 19.23 1.23 13.43
CA THR A 226 20.00 2.31 12.82
C THR A 226 20.15 2.14 11.31
N ILE A 227 20.45 0.93 10.84
CA ILE A 227 20.55 0.59 9.41
C ILE A 227 19.21 0.84 8.71
N THR A 228 18.11 0.32 9.27
CA THR A 228 16.76 0.48 8.68
C THR A 228 16.40 1.95 8.54
N MET A 229 16.68 2.75 9.58
CA MET A 229 16.43 4.20 9.56
C MET A 229 17.37 4.95 8.62
N GLY A 230 18.62 4.52 8.48
CA GLY A 230 19.56 5.05 7.48
C GLY A 230 19.05 4.84 6.06
N ILE A 231 18.66 3.62 5.72
CA ILE A 231 18.06 3.26 4.41
C ILE A 231 16.82 4.12 4.11
N LEU A 232 15.98 4.35 5.11
CA LEU A 232 14.78 5.16 4.97
C LEU A 232 15.10 6.65 4.77
N LEU A 233 16.13 7.18 5.42
CA LEU A 233 16.59 8.55 5.19
C LEU A 233 17.25 8.70 3.81
N ASP A 234 18.02 7.71 3.35
CA ASP A 234 18.60 7.69 2.00
C ASP A 234 17.52 7.67 0.91
N PHE A 235 16.44 6.90 1.11
CA PHE A 235 15.26 6.93 0.25
C PHE A 235 14.72 8.36 0.11
N TRP A 236 14.50 9.04 1.24
CA TRP A 236 13.99 10.42 1.23
C TRP A 236 14.99 11.45 0.71
N GLY A 237 16.29 11.21 0.87
CA GLY A 237 17.36 12.01 0.26
C GLY A 237 17.31 12.01 -1.26
N LYS A 238 16.81 10.93 -1.87
CA LYS A 238 16.63 10.81 -3.32
C LYS A 238 15.25 11.25 -3.83
N VAL A 239 14.18 11.06 -3.04
CA VAL A 239 12.81 11.45 -3.42
C VAL A 239 12.57 12.96 -3.25
N THR A 240 13.12 13.57 -2.20
CA THR A 240 12.90 15.01 -1.92
C THR A 240 13.35 15.92 -3.08
N PRO A 241 14.52 15.71 -3.73
CA PRO A 241 14.91 16.45 -4.92
C PRO A 241 13.91 16.35 -6.08
N CYS A 242 13.27 15.21 -6.29
CA CYS A 242 12.27 15.03 -7.35
C CYS A 242 10.98 15.81 -7.06
N ILE A 243 10.55 15.86 -5.79
CA ILE A 243 9.43 16.72 -5.35
C ILE A 243 9.77 18.19 -5.61
N LEU A 244 10.99 18.62 -5.24
CA LEU A 244 11.49 19.98 -5.48
C LEU A 244 11.49 20.36 -6.97
N GLN A 245 11.96 19.46 -7.84
CA GLN A 245 11.95 19.66 -9.28
C GLN A 245 10.53 19.83 -9.82
N LEU A 246 9.58 18.99 -9.36
CA LEU A 246 8.18 19.07 -9.76
C LEU A 246 7.52 20.38 -9.32
N VAL A 247 7.72 20.80 -8.06
CA VAL A 247 7.13 22.06 -7.60
C VAL A 247 7.73 23.24 -8.33
N ALA A 248 9.02 23.22 -8.68
CA ALA A 248 9.69 24.32 -9.39
C ALA A 248 9.30 24.44 -10.87
N HIS A 249 8.68 23.41 -11.46
CA HIS A 249 8.42 23.34 -12.89
C HIS A 249 7.34 24.33 -13.36
N SER A 250 6.22 24.43 -12.64
CA SER A 250 5.16 25.41 -12.94
C SER A 250 4.24 25.60 -11.73
N LYS A 251 3.56 26.75 -11.67
CA LYS A 251 2.61 27.05 -10.58
C LYS A 251 1.49 26.01 -10.45
N VAL A 252 0.91 25.57 -11.58
CA VAL A 252 -0.17 24.56 -11.59
C VAL A 252 0.34 23.22 -11.06
N LEU A 253 1.56 22.84 -11.44
CA LEU A 253 2.16 21.60 -10.94
C LEU A 253 2.50 21.71 -9.46
N ALA A 254 3.01 22.85 -9.01
CA ALA A 254 3.27 23.14 -7.61
C ALA A 254 2.01 23.00 -6.75
N GLU A 255 0.87 23.55 -7.18
CA GLU A 255 -0.40 23.43 -6.46
C GLU A 255 -0.84 21.97 -6.31
N MET A 256 -0.73 21.18 -7.39
CA MET A 256 -1.06 19.75 -7.37
C MET A 256 -0.12 18.94 -6.48
N VAL A 257 1.19 19.14 -6.63
CA VAL A 257 2.22 18.45 -5.84
C VAL A 257 2.11 18.82 -4.36
N ASN A 258 1.86 20.09 -4.03
CA ASN A 258 1.66 20.55 -2.66
C ASN A 258 0.46 19.87 -1.99
N LEU A 259 -0.64 19.62 -2.71
CA LEU A 259 -1.78 18.89 -2.17
C LEU A 259 -1.43 17.44 -1.82
N HIS A 260 -0.72 16.73 -2.70
CA HIS A 260 -0.27 15.37 -2.44
C HIS A 260 0.77 15.31 -1.33
N PHE A 261 1.72 16.24 -1.34
CA PHE A 261 2.79 16.29 -0.36
C PHE A 261 2.26 16.61 1.04
N LEU A 262 1.33 17.56 1.16
CA LEU A 262 0.69 17.86 2.44
C LEU A 262 -0.14 16.68 2.96
N SER A 263 -0.83 15.95 2.07
CA SER A 263 -1.52 14.72 2.44
C SER A 263 -0.56 13.63 2.92
N LEU A 264 0.67 13.62 2.41
CA LEU A 264 1.74 12.75 2.90
C LEU A 264 2.22 13.18 4.30
N LEU A 265 2.43 14.47 4.54
CA LEU A 265 2.81 14.96 5.87
C LEU A 265 1.75 14.59 6.92
N GLU A 266 0.47 14.76 6.60
CA GLU A 266 -0.65 14.39 7.48
C GLU A 266 -0.72 12.88 7.74
N ALA A 267 -0.50 12.06 6.71
CA ALA A 267 -0.47 10.61 6.86
C ALA A 267 0.68 10.14 7.76
N LEU A 268 1.88 10.70 7.57
CA LEU A 268 3.03 10.42 8.41
C LEU A 268 2.82 10.92 9.84
N LEU A 269 2.15 12.06 10.02
CA LEU A 269 1.81 12.60 11.34
C LEU A 269 0.85 11.67 12.08
N GLU A 270 -0.22 11.23 11.42
CA GLU A 270 -1.19 10.30 12.01
C GLU A 270 -0.53 8.97 12.41
N CYS A 271 0.43 8.50 11.63
CA CYS A 271 1.20 7.29 11.92
C CYS A 271 2.32 7.50 12.97
N ASN A 272 2.44 8.70 13.55
CA ASN A 272 3.51 9.08 14.48
C ASN A 272 4.92 8.85 13.91
N SER A 273 5.13 9.18 12.64
CA SER A 273 6.39 8.96 11.95
C SER A 273 7.54 9.77 12.56
N THR A 274 8.63 9.08 12.86
CA THR A 274 9.88 9.70 13.31
C THR A 274 10.58 10.44 12.18
N VAL A 275 10.45 9.94 10.94
CA VAL A 275 10.97 10.58 9.74
C VAL A 275 10.35 11.96 9.53
N LEU A 276 9.03 12.08 9.73
CA LEU A 276 8.36 13.37 9.64
C LEU A 276 9.00 14.39 10.59
N SER A 277 9.23 14.01 11.85
CA SER A 277 9.82 14.92 12.84
C SER A 277 11.21 15.42 12.42
N LYS A 278 12.01 14.55 11.79
CA LYS A 278 13.36 14.88 11.31
C LYS A 278 13.33 15.74 10.03
N LEU A 279 12.40 15.47 9.12
CA LEU A 279 12.40 16.08 7.78
C LEU A 279 11.42 17.26 7.65
N LEU A 280 10.48 17.46 8.57
CA LEU A 280 9.51 18.56 8.52
C LEU A 280 10.15 19.96 8.38
N PRO A 281 11.29 20.28 9.04
CA PRO A 281 11.98 21.55 8.82
C PRO A 281 12.50 21.72 7.39
N LEU A 282 12.94 20.63 6.75
CA LEU A 282 13.42 20.62 5.36
C LEU A 282 12.26 20.65 4.35
N TRP A 283 11.17 19.96 4.66
CA TRP A 283 10.01 19.80 3.77
C TRP A 283 9.05 20.98 3.81
N SER A 284 8.93 21.67 4.94
CA SER A 284 8.01 22.80 5.02
C SER A 284 8.29 23.91 4.00
N PRO A 285 9.55 24.34 3.77
CA PRO A 285 9.87 25.35 2.74
C PRO A 285 9.52 24.93 1.31
N VAL A 286 9.52 23.62 1.00
CA VAL A 286 9.17 23.10 -0.35
C VAL A 286 7.78 23.57 -0.78
N LEU A 287 6.83 23.62 0.16
CA LEU A 287 5.45 24.05 -0.10
C LEU A 287 5.36 25.52 -0.54
N PHE A 288 6.37 26.33 -0.25
CA PHE A 288 6.41 27.77 -0.55
C PHE A 288 7.17 28.10 -1.84
N ALA A 289 7.63 27.11 -2.62
CA ALA A 289 8.46 27.32 -3.80
C ALA A 289 7.92 28.38 -4.79
N HIS A 290 6.59 28.44 -4.98
CA HIS A 290 5.91 29.45 -5.80
C HIS A 290 5.02 30.41 -5.00
N HIS A 291 5.09 30.36 -3.67
CA HIS A 291 4.17 31.08 -2.80
C HIS A 291 4.94 31.91 -1.78
N ILE A 292 4.81 33.24 -1.88
CA ILE A 292 5.18 34.14 -0.78
C ILE A 292 4.30 33.82 0.45
N GLN A 293 3.03 33.51 0.21
CA GLN A 293 2.10 32.98 1.20
C GLN A 293 1.29 31.81 0.61
N LEU A 294 1.25 30.69 1.33
CA LEU A 294 0.43 29.54 0.96
C LEU A 294 -1.07 29.89 0.99
N PRO A 295 -1.89 29.32 0.10
CA PRO A 295 -3.34 29.38 0.22
C PRO A 295 -3.81 28.99 1.62
N GLY A 296 -4.76 29.74 2.19
CA GLY A 296 -5.13 29.62 3.62
C GLY A 296 -5.49 28.20 4.07
N HIS A 297 -6.19 27.44 3.23
CA HIS A 297 -6.54 26.04 3.53
C HIS A 297 -5.30 25.12 3.62
N LEU A 298 -4.26 25.35 2.80
CA LEU A 298 -2.98 24.62 2.89
C LEU A 298 -2.17 25.08 4.10
N GLN A 299 -2.22 26.38 4.41
CA GLN A 299 -1.53 26.94 5.57
C GLN A 299 -2.05 26.33 6.88
N VAL A 300 -3.38 26.19 7.04
CA VAL A 300 -3.99 25.57 8.22
C VAL A 300 -3.59 24.10 8.36
N ARG A 301 -3.62 23.34 7.27
CA ARG A 301 -3.18 21.94 7.24
C ARG A 301 -1.70 21.78 7.61
N LEU A 302 -0.82 22.64 7.07
CA LEU A 302 0.60 22.64 7.43
C LEU A 302 0.83 23.04 8.89
N GLN A 303 0.08 24.01 9.42
CA GLN A 303 0.12 24.35 10.83
C GLN A 303 -0.28 23.16 11.70
N GLY A 304 -1.29 22.38 11.30
CA GLY A 304 -1.64 21.12 11.96
C GLY A 304 -0.46 20.16 12.07
N CYS A 305 0.39 20.07 11.04
CA CYS A 305 1.60 19.24 11.06
C CYS A 305 2.70 19.82 11.96
N ARG A 306 2.80 21.15 12.08
CA ARG A 306 3.84 21.84 12.86
C ARG A 306 3.52 21.96 14.35
N ASN A 307 2.24 22.04 14.70
CA ASN A 307 1.77 22.25 16.06
C ASN A 307 1.77 20.97 16.90
N PHE A 308 2.32 19.87 16.38
CA PHE A 308 2.45 18.62 17.12
C PHE A 308 3.53 18.77 18.21
N PRO A 309 3.25 18.37 19.47
CA PRO A 309 4.24 18.47 20.53
C PRO A 309 5.48 17.65 20.19
N PRO A 310 6.70 18.15 20.45
CA PRO A 310 7.91 17.35 20.27
C PRO A 310 7.78 16.07 21.11
N PHE A 311 8.20 14.93 20.54
CA PHE A 311 8.28 13.66 21.25
C PHE A 311 9.15 13.84 22.50
N THR A 312 8.55 14.14 23.65
CA THR A 312 9.20 14.00 24.94
C THR A 312 9.14 12.53 25.27
N SER A 313 10.25 11.82 25.08
CA SER A 313 10.41 10.50 25.71
C SER A 313 10.12 10.69 27.20
N PRO A 314 9.08 10.07 27.77
CA PRO A 314 8.86 10.16 29.21
C PRO A 314 10.09 9.56 29.87
N SER A 315 10.83 10.38 30.62
CA SER A 315 11.71 9.88 31.65
C SER A 315 10.83 9.03 32.58
N THR A 316 11.19 7.75 32.74
CA THR A 316 10.50 6.65 33.44
C THR A 316 9.31 5.97 32.70
N PRO A 317 9.40 4.67 32.37
CA PRO A 317 8.26 3.92 31.88
C PRO A 317 7.50 3.26 33.05
N PRO A 318 6.16 3.31 33.11
CA PRO A 318 5.40 2.15 33.51
C PRO A 318 5.35 1.19 32.31
N VAL A 319 5.81 -0.04 32.53
CA VAL A 319 5.61 -1.19 31.64
C VAL A 319 4.12 -1.27 31.30
N ASN A 320 3.70 -0.92 30.08
CA ASN A 320 2.27 -0.98 29.73
C ASN A 320 2.04 -1.31 28.25
N GLN A 321 1.50 -2.52 28.03
CA GLN A 321 0.95 -3.04 26.76
C GLN A 321 -0.08 -2.08 26.10
N GLN A 322 -0.61 -1.12 26.86
CA GLN A 322 -1.56 -0.10 26.38
C GLN A 322 -1.00 0.78 25.25
N HIS A 323 0.26 1.23 25.30
CA HIS A 323 0.76 2.17 24.29
C HIS A 323 0.89 1.53 22.90
N GLN A 324 1.28 0.25 22.85
CA GLN A 324 1.32 -0.54 21.61
C GLN A 324 -0.08 -0.90 21.10
N SER A 325 -1.05 -1.16 21.99
CA SER A 325 -2.43 -1.41 21.56
C SER A 325 -3.06 -0.19 20.88
N VAL A 326 -2.78 1.01 21.38
CA VAL A 326 -3.31 2.27 20.83
C VAL A 326 -2.65 2.60 19.49
N SER A 327 -1.33 2.44 19.35
CA SER A 327 -0.63 2.66 18.07
C SER A 327 -1.12 1.71 16.97
N ASN A 328 -1.37 0.43 17.30
CA ASN A 328 -1.93 -0.54 16.35
C ASN A 328 -3.33 -0.14 15.86
N ILE A 329 -4.18 0.42 16.73
CA ILE A 329 -5.52 0.89 16.33
C ILE A 329 -5.44 2.10 15.39
N VAL A 330 -4.54 3.05 15.68
CA VAL A 330 -4.34 4.23 14.81
C VAL A 330 -3.84 3.79 13.44
N LEU A 331 -2.83 2.92 13.40
CA LEU A 331 -2.31 2.34 12.16
C LEU A 331 -3.42 1.61 11.38
N LEU A 332 -4.21 0.76 12.04
CA LEU A 332 -5.30 0.03 11.39
C LEU A 332 -6.36 0.96 10.79
N ARG A 333 -6.74 2.02 11.51
CA ARG A 333 -7.70 3.02 11.00
C ARG A 333 -7.14 3.76 9.78
N TRP A 334 -5.86 4.15 9.82
CA TRP A 334 -5.20 4.78 8.69
C TRP A 334 -5.19 3.83 7.47
N LEU A 335 -4.78 2.56 7.66
CA LEU A 335 -4.76 1.54 6.62
C LEU A 335 -6.16 1.30 6.02
N GLN A 336 -7.22 1.25 6.83
CA GLN A 336 -8.59 1.08 6.35
C GLN A 336 -9.05 2.25 5.46
N ARG A 337 -8.75 3.49 5.87
CA ARG A 337 -9.07 4.67 5.05
C ARG A 337 -8.23 4.72 3.77
N LEU A 338 -6.97 4.30 3.86
CA LEU A 338 -6.07 4.20 2.72
C LEU A 338 -6.55 3.15 1.72
N GLN A 339 -6.94 1.96 2.20
CA GLN A 339 -7.55 0.89 1.40
C GLN A 339 -8.75 1.39 0.60
N PHE A 340 -9.67 2.09 1.28
CA PHE A 340 -10.84 2.67 0.62
C PHE A 340 -10.44 3.68 -0.46
N LYS A 341 -9.55 4.62 -0.12
CA LYS A 341 -9.06 5.65 -1.05
C LYS A 341 -8.36 5.04 -2.27
N MET A 342 -7.51 4.03 -2.06
CA MET A 342 -6.85 3.29 -3.12
C MET A 342 -7.86 2.59 -4.03
N GLY A 343 -8.83 1.87 -3.45
CA GLY A 343 -9.88 1.19 -4.20
C GLY A 343 -10.69 2.16 -5.08
N GLN A 344 -11.05 3.32 -4.53
CA GLN A 344 -11.83 4.35 -5.24
C GLN A 344 -11.07 4.99 -6.41
N ILE A 345 -9.80 5.37 -6.19
CA ILE A 345 -8.98 5.99 -7.25
C ILE A 345 -8.72 4.99 -8.38
N GLU A 346 -8.50 3.72 -8.05
CA GLU A 346 -8.32 2.68 -9.06
C GLU A 346 -9.61 2.38 -9.83
N LEU A 347 -10.76 2.39 -9.17
CA LEU A 347 -12.06 2.24 -9.82
C LEU A 347 -12.30 3.39 -10.81
N GLN A 348 -12.04 4.64 -10.40
CA GLN A 348 -12.15 5.81 -11.29
C GLN A 348 -11.22 5.72 -12.50
N SER A 349 -9.95 5.38 -12.27
CA SER A 349 -8.97 5.21 -13.36
C SER A 349 -9.39 4.11 -14.32
N SER A 350 -9.97 3.01 -13.85
CA SER A 350 -10.40 1.88 -14.68
C SER A 350 -11.69 2.17 -15.46
N ALA A 351 -12.66 2.85 -14.84
CA ALA A 351 -13.89 3.27 -15.51
C ALA A 351 -13.61 4.27 -16.63
N ALA A 352 -12.66 5.18 -16.42
CA ALA A 352 -12.25 6.14 -17.45
C ALA A 352 -11.58 5.47 -18.65
N THR A 353 -10.78 4.41 -18.46
CA THR A 353 -10.11 3.70 -19.56
C THR A 353 -11.07 3.05 -20.54
N GLN A 354 -12.27 2.64 -20.10
CA GLN A 354 -13.32 2.06 -20.96
C GLN A 354 -13.79 3.04 -22.05
N PHE A 355 -13.75 4.35 -21.79
CA PHE A 355 -14.21 5.37 -22.73
C PHE A 355 -13.20 5.71 -23.83
N PHE A 356 -11.92 5.31 -23.67
CA PHE A 356 -10.85 5.60 -24.63
C PHE A 356 -10.58 4.44 -25.62
N ILE A 357 -11.41 3.38 -25.60
CA ILE A 357 -11.28 2.20 -26.46
C ILE A 357 -12.34 2.17 -27.59
N VAL A 358 -13.13 3.24 -27.75
CA VAL A 358 -14.13 3.36 -28.83
C VAL A 358 -13.54 3.93 -30.11
#